data_AF-G8LVW1-F1
#
_entry.id   AF-G8LVW1-F1
#
_cell.length_a   1.000
_cell.length_b   1.000
_cell.length_c   1.000
_cell.angle_alpha   90.00
_cell.angle_beta   90.00
_cell.angle_gamma   90.00
#
_symmetry.space_group_name_H-M   'P 1'
#
loop_
_entity.id
_entity.type
_entity.pdbx_description
1 polymer ?
#
loop_
_entity_poly.entity_id
_entity_poly.type
_entity_poly.pdbx_seq_one_letter_code
_entity_poly.pdbx_strand_id
1 'polypeptide(L)'
;MMLFITVTDLLDGYRKFYESDKIKEYTCVGADSSFSISFKKKKGDTVSIEVDKEFLCEMDKNSLAKIIFEASSNFVSKYIDRIPKDDPVVEDIINSLSDFEKIL
;
A
#
# COMPACT_ATOMS: atom_id res chain seq x y z
N MET A 1 -5.75 15.23 1.36
CA MET A 1 -6.82 14.37 0.85
C MET A 1 -6.30 13.36 -0.16
N MET A 2 -5.79 13.79 -1.33
CA MET A 2 -5.31 12.89 -2.40
C MET A 2 -4.31 11.81 -1.95
N LEU A 3 -3.35 12.16 -1.08
CA LEU A 3 -2.40 11.19 -0.53
C LEU A 3 -3.07 10.14 0.38
N PHE A 4 -4.12 10.49 1.12
CA PHE A 4 -4.82 9.51 1.98
C PHE A 4 -5.55 8.48 1.12
N ILE A 5 -6.21 8.94 0.05
CA ILE A 5 -6.84 8.05 -0.94
C ILE A 5 -5.80 7.08 -1.52
N THR A 6 -4.63 7.60 -1.94
CA THR A 6 -3.54 6.75 -2.45
C THR A 6 -3.05 5.73 -1.42
N VAL A 7 -2.90 6.11 -0.15
CA VAL A 7 -2.47 5.17 0.90
C VAL A 7 -3.54 4.11 1.16
N THR A 8 -4.82 4.48 1.18
CA THR A 8 -5.94 3.53 1.27
C THR A 8 -5.89 2.53 0.12
N ASP A 9 -5.79 3.03 -1.13
CA ASP A 9 -5.71 2.20 -2.33
C ASP A 9 -4.48 1.28 -2.32
N LEU A 10 -3.33 1.78 -1.84
CA LEU A 10 -2.10 1.00 -1.67
C LEU A 10 -2.31 -0.16 -0.68
N LEU A 11 -2.89 0.11 0.49
CA LEU A 11 -3.14 -0.90 1.52
C LEU A 11 -4.09 -1.97 0.98
N ASP A 12 -5.25 -1.58 0.45
CA ASP A 12 -6.25 -2.51 -0.05
C ASP A 12 -5.76 -3.32 -1.26
N GLY A 13 -5.09 -2.65 -2.20
CA GLY A 13 -4.57 -3.29 -3.40
C GLY A 13 -3.41 -4.24 -3.08
N TYR A 14 -2.46 -3.80 -2.25
CA TYR A 14 -1.33 -4.64 -1.86
C TYR A 14 -1.78 -5.83 -0.99
N ARG A 15 -2.76 -5.67 -0.10
CA ARG A 15 -3.33 -6.78 0.67
C ARG A 15 -3.88 -7.87 -0.24
N LYS A 16 -4.70 -7.51 -1.23
CA LYS A 16 -5.23 -8.46 -2.23
C LYS A 16 -4.10 -9.16 -3.00
N PHE A 17 -3.08 -8.40 -3.40
CA PHE A 17 -1.88 -8.95 -4.04
C PHE A 17 -1.14 -9.94 -3.13
N TYR A 18 -0.98 -9.61 -1.86
CA TYR A 18 -0.28 -10.42 -0.88
C TYR A 18 -0.99 -11.75 -0.63
N GLU A 19 -2.30 -11.71 -0.32
CA GLU A 19 -3.10 -12.89 0.02
C GLU A 19 -3.36 -13.82 -1.16
N SER A 20 -3.40 -13.29 -2.40
CA SER A 20 -3.81 -14.07 -3.56
C SER A 20 -2.64 -14.64 -4.36
N ASP A 21 -2.51 -15.96 -4.41
CA ASP A 21 -1.55 -16.62 -5.31
C ASP A 21 -1.86 -16.43 -6.80
N LYS A 22 -3.11 -16.06 -7.13
CA LYS A 22 -3.55 -15.82 -8.51
C LYS A 22 -3.10 -14.45 -9.03
N ILE A 23 -3.00 -13.46 -8.16
CA ILE A 23 -2.56 -12.11 -8.52
C ILE A 23 -1.03 -12.12 -8.54
N LYS A 24 -0.44 -12.00 -9.73
CA LYS A 24 1.02 -12.02 -9.93
C LYS A 24 1.66 -10.64 -9.90
N GLU A 25 0.85 -9.61 -10.15
CA GLU A 25 1.31 -8.24 -10.26
C GLU A 25 0.21 -7.30 -9.76
N TYR A 26 0.61 -6.22 -9.10
CA TYR A 26 -0.26 -5.14 -8.66
C TYR A 26 0.46 -3.82 -8.88
N THR A 27 -0.25 -2.82 -9.38
CA THR A 27 0.28 -1.47 -9.54
C THR A 27 -0.60 -0.50 -8.76
N CYS A 28 0.02 0.21 -7.83
CA CYS A 28 -0.55 1.38 -7.17
C CYS A 28 -0.24 2.61 -8.03
N VAL A 29 -1.24 3.43 -8.30
CA VAL A 29 -1.07 4.70 -9.01
C VAL A 29 -1.36 5.82 -8.02
N GLY A 30 -0.40 6.72 -7.86
CA GLY A 30 -0.57 7.91 -7.04
C GLY A 30 -1.74 8.74 -7.54
N ALA A 31 -2.46 9.37 -6.61
CA ALA A 31 -3.51 10.31 -6.96
C ALA A 31 -2.96 11.41 -7.89
N ASP A 32 -3.78 11.84 -8.85
CA ASP A 32 -3.40 12.67 -10.00
C ASP A 32 -2.36 12.06 -10.96
N SER A 33 -2.13 10.73 -10.89
CA SER A 33 -1.13 10.01 -11.71
C SER A 33 0.29 10.58 -11.58
N SER A 34 0.61 11.12 -10.41
CA SER A 34 1.89 11.78 -10.13
C SER A 34 3.08 10.81 -10.01
N PHE A 35 2.80 9.54 -9.68
CA PHE A 35 3.77 8.46 -9.64
C PHE A 35 3.04 7.11 -9.73
N SER A 36 3.78 6.04 -9.97
CA SER A 36 3.29 4.66 -9.94
C SER A 36 4.29 3.73 -9.26
N ILE A 37 3.77 2.76 -8.51
CA ILE A 37 4.57 1.71 -7.87
C ILE A 37 4.01 0.36 -8.30
N SER A 38 4.82 -0.44 -8.95
CA SER A 38 4.47 -1.78 -9.41
C SER A 38 5.16 -2.85 -8.58
N PHE A 39 4.37 -3.83 -8.14
CA PHE A 39 4.80 -4.96 -7.33
C PHE A 39 4.59 -6.24 -8.13
N LYS A 40 5.63 -7.06 -8.27
CA LYS A 40 5.57 -8.29 -9.05
C LYS A 40 6.13 -9.48 -8.29
N LYS A 41 5.33 -10.53 -8.15
CA LYS A 41 5.80 -11.79 -7.53
C LYS A 41 6.87 -12.43 -8.42
N LYS A 42 7.98 -12.79 -7.80
CA LYS A 42 9.08 -13.56 -8.42
C LYS A 42 9.02 -15.01 -7.93
N LYS A 43 10.07 -15.79 -8.19
CA LYS A 43 10.17 -17.15 -7.68
C LYS A 43 10.35 -17.12 -6.15
N GLY A 44 9.67 -18.01 -5.45
CA GLY A 44 9.64 -18.00 -3.98
C GLY A 44 8.80 -16.85 -3.43
N ASP A 45 9.18 -16.36 -2.26
CA ASP A 45 8.48 -15.27 -1.55
C ASP A 45 9.04 -13.87 -1.87
N THR A 46 9.76 -13.73 -2.99
CA THR A 46 10.35 -12.45 -3.41
C THR A 46 9.37 -11.61 -4.24
N VAL A 47 9.34 -10.31 -3.98
CA VAL A 47 8.61 -9.29 -4.74
C VAL A 47 9.60 -8.31 -5.35
N SER A 48 9.47 -8.07 -6.65
CA SER A 48 10.18 -7.00 -7.37
C SER A 48 9.34 -5.74 -7.34
N ILE A 49 10.01 -4.62 -7.11
CA ILE A 49 9.40 -3.30 -6.95
C ILE A 49 9.95 -2.39 -8.06
N GLU A 50 9.04 -1.76 -8.78
CA GLU A 50 9.36 -0.75 -9.80
C GLU A 50 8.65 0.56 -9.44
N VAL A 51 9.32 1.69 -9.64
CA VAL A 51 8.75 3.03 -9.50
C VAL A 51 8.83 3.70 -10.86
N ASP A 52 7.69 4.13 -11.40
CA ASP A 52 7.61 4.75 -12.73
C ASP A 52 8.32 3.94 -13.83
N LYS A 53 8.17 2.61 -13.77
CA LYS A 53 8.78 1.61 -14.67
C LYS A 53 10.30 1.47 -14.53
N GLU A 54 10.90 2.11 -13.55
CA GLU A 54 12.30 1.90 -13.19
C GLU A 54 12.40 0.90 -12.04
N PHE A 55 13.28 -0.10 -12.21
CA PHE A 55 13.55 -1.09 -11.16
C PHE A 55 14.14 -0.41 -9.93
N LEU A 56 13.50 -0.59 -8.78
CA LEU A 56 13.99 -0.07 -7.51
C LEU A 56 14.77 -1.14 -6.74
N CYS A 57 14.11 -2.27 -6.43
CA CYS A 57 14.71 -3.37 -5.67
C CYS A 57 13.86 -4.65 -5.72
N GLU A 58 14.41 -5.73 -5.17
CA GLU A 58 13.67 -6.96 -4.84
C GLU A 58 13.78 -7.24 -3.34
N MET A 59 12.72 -7.77 -2.73
CA MET A 59 12.74 -8.14 -1.32
C MET A 59 11.70 -9.20 -0.96
N ASP A 60 11.80 -9.76 0.25
CA ASP A 60 10.82 -10.71 0.79
C ASP A 60 9.43 -10.06 0.96
N LYS A 61 8.38 -10.80 0.60
CA LYS A 61 6.99 -10.33 0.61
C LYS A 61 6.52 -9.93 2.01
N ASN A 62 6.95 -10.63 3.05
CA ASN A 62 6.52 -10.39 4.43
C ASN A 62 7.24 -9.16 4.98
N SER A 63 8.54 -9.02 4.69
CA SER A 63 9.28 -7.79 5.00
C SER A 63 8.67 -6.57 4.30
N LEU A 64 8.31 -6.69 3.02
CA LEU A 64 7.67 -5.61 2.28
C LEU A 64 6.29 -5.24 2.86
N ALA A 65 5.46 -6.24 3.20
CA ALA A 65 4.16 -6.00 3.81
C ALA A 65 4.29 -5.20 5.13
N LYS A 66 5.24 -5.59 5.99
CA LYS A 66 5.53 -4.87 7.25
C LYS A 66 5.95 -3.43 7.00
N ILE A 67 6.85 -3.19 6.05
CA ILE A 67 7.31 -1.84 5.71
C ILE A 67 6.16 -0.97 5.16
N ILE A 68 5.31 -1.52 4.29
CA ILE A 68 4.13 -0.80 3.77
C ILE A 68 3.21 -0.41 4.93
N PHE A 69 2.92 -1.34 5.83
CA PHE A 69 2.06 -1.08 6.99
C PHE A 69 2.66 -0.04 7.93
N GLU A 70 3.93 -0.17 8.30
CA GLU A 70 4.62 0.78 9.19
C GLU A 70 4.68 2.18 8.57
N ALA A 71 5.03 2.29 7.28
CA ALA A 71 5.08 3.56 6.58
C ALA A 71 3.71 4.22 6.49
N SER A 72 2.66 3.45 6.19
CA SER A 72 1.27 3.93 6.11
C SER A 72 0.75 4.36 7.48
N SER A 73 1.00 3.57 8.52
CA SER A 73 0.61 3.89 9.90
C SER A 73 1.31 5.15 10.41
N ASN A 74 2.60 5.31 10.10
CA ASN A 74 3.36 6.52 10.43
C ASN A 74 2.85 7.74 9.67
N PHE A 75 2.47 7.59 8.39
CA PHE A 75 1.84 8.66 7.62
C PHE A 75 0.51 9.08 8.24
N VAL A 76 -0.38 8.13 8.53
CA VAL A 76 -1.70 8.39 9.11
C VAL A 76 -1.58 9.04 10.48
N SER A 77 -0.81 8.47 11.40
CA SER A 77 -0.64 9.04 12.75
C SER A 77 -0.11 10.49 12.73
N LYS A 78 0.74 10.84 11.75
CA LYS A 78 1.30 12.18 11.63
C LYS A 78 0.36 13.22 11.02
N TYR A 79 -0.55 12.79 10.14
CA TYR A 79 -1.31 13.71 9.30
C TYR A 79 -2.83 13.62 9.43
N ILE A 80 -3.38 12.61 10.11
CA ILE A 80 -4.82 12.37 10.18
C ILE A 80 -5.59 13.55 10.80
N ASP A 81 -5.00 14.23 11.78
CA ASP A 81 -5.60 15.41 12.44
C ASP A 81 -5.74 16.63 11.51
N ARG A 82 -5.17 16.58 10.31
CA ARG A 82 -5.33 17.61 9.28
C ARG A 82 -6.58 17.42 8.43
N ILE A 83 -7.34 16.35 8.65
CA ILE A 83 -8.58 16.03 7.95
C ILE A 83 -9.75 16.22 8.92
N PRO A 84 -10.87 16.81 8.48
CA PRO A 84 -12.11 16.82 9.26
C PRO A 84 -12.50 15.41 9.69
N LYS A 85 -12.90 15.23 10.95
CA LYS A 85 -13.18 13.89 11.52
C LYS A 85 -14.39 13.20 10.89
N ASP A 86 -15.27 13.97 10.26
CA ASP A 86 -16.47 13.54 9.56
C ASP A 86 -16.20 13.24 8.07
N ASP A 87 -14.97 13.44 7.59
CA ASP A 87 -14.58 13.07 6.23
C ASP A 87 -14.54 11.53 6.10
N PRO A 88 -15.26 10.95 5.12
CA PRO A 88 -15.28 9.50 4.90
C PRO A 88 -13.89 8.87 4.73
N VAL A 89 -12.90 9.62 4.21
CA VAL A 89 -11.55 9.10 4.00
C VAL A 89 -10.86 8.68 5.31
N VAL A 90 -11.30 9.25 6.45
CA VAL A 90 -10.79 8.90 7.78
C VAL A 90 -11.24 7.49 8.17
N GLU A 91 -12.51 7.15 7.95
CA GLU A 91 -13.02 5.80 8.22
C GLU A 91 -12.37 4.79 7.28
N ASP A 92 -12.28 5.12 5.98
CA ASP A 92 -11.68 4.26 4.96
C ASP A 92 -10.24 3.89 5.31
N ILE A 93 -9.38 4.87 5.62
CA ILE A 93 -7.96 4.61 5.89
C ILE A 93 -7.76 3.81 7.19
N ILE A 94 -8.58 4.06 8.22
CA ILE A 94 -8.53 3.30 9.49
C ILE A 94 -8.93 1.84 9.25
N ASN A 95 -10.00 1.63 8.47
CA ASN A 95 -10.46 0.29 8.11
C ASN A 95 -9.42 -0.45 7.27
N SER A 96 -8.84 0.19 6.25
CA SER A 96 -7.78 -0.42 5.43
C SER A 96 -6.54 -0.76 6.25
N LEU A 97 -6.12 0.07 7.20
CA LEU A 97 -5.02 -0.25 8.12
C LEU A 97 -5.35 -1.48 8.99
N SER A 98 -6.54 -1.51 9.59
CA SER A 98 -7.00 -2.63 10.42
C SER A 98 -7.09 -3.94 9.64
N ASP A 99 -7.57 -3.87 8.40
CA ASP A 99 -7.64 -5.04 7.50
C ASP A 99 -6.25 -5.50 7.05
N PHE A 100 -5.32 -4.58 6.83
CA PHE A 100 -3.95 -4.91 6.47
C PHE A 100 -3.18 -5.53 7.64
N GLU A 101 -3.40 -5.07 8.87
CA GLU A 101 -2.74 -5.64 10.06
C GLU A 101 -3.04 -7.13 10.24
N LYS A 102 -4.23 -7.59 9.82
CA LYS A 102 -4.65 -9.00 9.92
C LYS A 102 -3.84 -9.97 9.06
N ILE A 103 -3.08 -9.47 8.08
CA ILE A 103 -2.28 -10.31 7.15
C ILE A 103 -0.77 -10.31 7.47
N LEU A 104 -0.35 -9.59 8.52
CA LEU A 104 1.04 -9.51 8.99
C LEU A 104 1.37 -10.59 10.02
#